data_AF-A0A7W1FGL7-F1
#
_entry.id   AF-A0A7W1FGL7-F1
#
_cell.length_a   1.000
_cell.length_b   1.000
_cell.length_c   1.000
_cell.angle_alpha   90.00
_cell.angle_beta   90.00
_cell.angle_gamma   90.00
#
_symmetry.space_group_name_H-M   'P 1'
#
loop_
_entity.id
_entity.type
_entity.pdbx_description
1 polymer ?
#
loop_
_entity_poly.entity_id
_entity_poly.type
_entity_poly.pdbx_seq_one_letter_code
_entity_poly.pdbx_strand_id
1 'polypeptide(L)'
;CWWFLNNASIIAEITRERFELLGTSFIPQHSDARIFDQLIYKWNHSRRLVADALFESYKGLLEDGRSVTGKEIERDATKLFSGNFRNWVAK
;
A
#
# COMPACT_ATOMS: atom_id res chain seq x y z
N CYS A 1 -1.81 -8.83 -2.22
CA CYS A 1 -2.47 -9.96 -1.55
C CYS A 1 -3.01 -10.91 -2.61
N TRP A 2 -2.54 -12.15 -2.62
CA TRP A 2 -2.78 -13.08 -3.73
C TRP A 2 -4.06 -13.91 -3.53
N TRP A 3 -4.87 -14.04 -4.59
CA TRP A 3 -6.03 -14.93 -4.68
C TRP A 3 -6.97 -14.86 -3.46
N PHE A 4 -7.00 -15.89 -2.61
CA PHE A 4 -7.87 -15.96 -1.43
C PHE A 4 -7.56 -14.87 -0.40
N LEU A 5 -6.34 -14.32 -0.44
CA LEU A 5 -5.93 -13.18 0.39
C LEU A 5 -6.44 -11.84 -0.17
N ASN A 6 -6.99 -11.81 -1.39
CA ASN A 6 -7.51 -10.59 -2.01
C ASN A 6 -8.95 -10.28 -1.61
N ASN A 7 -9.21 -10.37 -0.30
CA ASN A 7 -10.47 -9.99 0.34
C ASN A 7 -10.23 -8.79 1.25
N ALA A 8 -11.22 -7.90 1.37
CA ALA A 8 -11.05 -6.61 2.03
C ALA A 8 -10.47 -6.70 3.45
N SER A 9 -10.99 -7.63 4.26
CA SER A 9 -10.52 -7.86 5.64
C SER A 9 -9.05 -8.29 5.69
N ILE A 10 -8.66 -9.24 4.85
CA ILE A 10 -7.30 -9.79 4.82
C ILE A 10 -6.29 -8.78 4.25
N ILE A 11 -6.68 -8.04 3.20
CA ILE A 11 -5.86 -6.95 2.66
C ILE A 11 -5.60 -5.91 3.76
N ALA A 12 -6.64 -5.52 4.48
CA ALA A 12 -6.58 -4.53 5.54
C ALA A 12 -5.65 -4.96 6.69
N GLU A 13 -5.74 -6.21 7.14
CA GLU A 13 -4.90 -6.78 8.19
C GLU A 13 -3.43 -6.87 7.73
N ILE A 14 -3.15 -7.62 6.65
CA ILE A 14 -1.78 -7.85 6.15
C ILE A 14 -1.08 -6.53 5.81
N THR A 15 -1.81 -5.55 5.27
CA THR A 15 -1.19 -4.26 4.90
C THR A 15 -0.76 -3.48 6.14
N ARG A 16 -1.56 -3.50 7.23
CA ARG A 16 -1.21 -2.83 8.49
C ARG A 16 0.00 -3.49 9.16
N GLU A 17 -0.01 -4.81 9.27
CA GLU A 17 1.13 -5.57 9.80
C GLU A 17 2.42 -5.29 9.01
N ARG A 18 2.33 -5.21 7.68
CA ARG A 18 3.48 -4.87 6.82
C ARG A 18 3.97 -3.45 7.04
N PHE A 19 3.08 -2.48 7.23
CA PHE A 19 3.52 -1.13 7.57
C PHE A 19 4.22 -1.08 8.92
N GLU A 20 3.69 -1.78 9.93
CA GLU A 20 4.27 -1.85 11.27
C GLU A 20 5.68 -2.46 11.25
N LEU A 21 5.87 -3.56 10.52
CA LEU A 21 7.13 -4.30 10.53
C LEU A 21 8.16 -3.82 9.49
N LEU A 22 7.70 -3.31 8.34
CA LEU A 22 8.56 -3.02 7.18
C LEU A 22 8.57 -1.54 6.78
N GLY A 23 7.76 -0.69 7.41
CA GLY A 23 7.53 0.67 6.95
C GLY A 23 7.04 0.67 5.51
N THR A 24 7.67 1.47 4.64
CA THR A 24 7.27 1.59 3.22
C THR A 24 8.06 0.69 2.27
N SER A 25 8.83 -0.27 2.79
CA SER A 25 9.78 -1.10 2.03
C SER A 25 9.18 -2.38 1.43
N PHE A 26 7.93 -2.34 0.97
CA PHE A 26 7.24 -3.50 0.40
C PHE A 26 6.30 -3.13 -0.75
N ILE A 27 5.77 -4.13 -1.46
CA ILE A 27 4.74 -3.95 -2.50
C ILE A 27 3.39 -4.43 -1.93
N PRO A 28 2.40 -3.54 -1.74
CA PRO A 28 1.19 -3.89 -1.01
C PRO A 28 0.25 -4.78 -1.83
N GLN A 29 0.15 -4.57 -3.14
CA GLN A 29 -0.88 -5.20 -3.96
C GLN A 29 -0.45 -5.52 -5.38
N HIS A 30 -1.08 -6.54 -5.96
CA HIS A 30 -1.14 -6.83 -7.39
C HIS A 30 -2.59 -7.20 -7.76
N SER A 31 -2.99 -7.08 -9.03
CA SER A 31 -4.38 -7.34 -9.41
C SER A 31 -4.68 -8.81 -9.67
N ASP A 32 -3.74 -9.59 -10.20
CA ASP A 32 -4.01 -10.94 -10.73
C ASP A 32 -5.24 -10.91 -11.68
N ALA A 33 -5.33 -9.87 -12.50
CA ALA A 33 -6.46 -9.65 -13.40
C ALA A 33 -6.39 -10.61 -14.59
N ARG A 34 -7.50 -11.30 -14.86
CA ARG A 34 -7.67 -12.17 -16.04
C ARG A 34 -8.58 -11.56 -17.10
N ILE A 35 -9.36 -10.56 -16.70
CA ILE A 35 -10.25 -9.77 -17.55
C ILE A 35 -9.86 -8.30 -17.34
N PHE A 36 -9.77 -7.54 -18.43
CA PHE A 36 -9.25 -6.18 -18.43
C PHE A 36 -9.98 -5.25 -17.43
N ASP A 37 -11.31 -5.27 -17.42
CA ASP A 37 -12.13 -4.41 -16.55
C ASP A 37 -11.91 -4.69 -15.06
N GLN A 38 -11.32 -5.85 -14.71
CA GLN A 38 -10.97 -6.14 -13.32
C GLN A 38 -9.95 -5.17 -12.76
N LEU A 39 -9.10 -4.60 -13.62
CA LEU A 39 -8.14 -3.59 -13.18
C LEU A 39 -8.83 -2.43 -12.48
N ILE A 40 -9.99 -1.99 -12.98
CA ILE A 40 -10.71 -0.84 -12.44
C ILE A 40 -11.13 -1.12 -10.99
N TYR A 41 -11.92 -2.18 -10.76
CA TYR A 41 -12.45 -2.42 -9.41
C TYR A 41 -11.38 -2.93 -8.46
N LYS A 42 -10.43 -3.76 -8.91
CA LYS A 42 -9.36 -4.28 -8.04
C LYS A 42 -8.44 -3.18 -7.56
N TRP A 43 -8.05 -2.25 -8.43
CA TRP A 43 -7.22 -1.11 -8.03
C TRP A 43 -8.00 -0.09 -7.21
N ASN A 44 -9.25 0.24 -7.58
CA ASN A 44 -10.07 1.16 -6.78
C ASN A 44 -10.27 0.65 -5.35
N HIS A 45 -10.58 -0.65 -5.19
CA HIS A 45 -10.78 -1.25 -3.89
C HIS A 45 -9.48 -1.29 -3.07
N SER A 46 -8.39 -1.80 -3.66
CA SER A 46 -7.13 -1.96 -2.92
C SER A 46 -6.47 -0.65 -2.56
N ARG A 47 -6.56 0.37 -3.43
CA ARG A 47 -5.98 1.70 -3.16
C ARG A 47 -6.60 2.34 -1.93
N ARG A 48 -7.91 2.17 -1.72
CA ARG A 48 -8.60 2.68 -0.52
C ARG A 48 -8.03 2.03 0.74
N LEU A 49 -7.99 0.69 0.78
CA LEU A 49 -7.49 -0.03 1.95
C LEU A 49 -6.01 0.27 2.28
N VAL A 50 -5.17 0.38 1.25
CA VAL A 50 -3.75 0.75 1.41
C VAL A 50 -3.61 2.20 1.86
N ALA A 51 -4.42 3.11 1.33
CA ALA A 51 -4.42 4.52 1.73
C ALA A 51 -4.87 4.69 3.18
N ASP A 52 -5.91 3.96 3.61
CA ASP A 52 -6.38 3.96 4.99
C ASP A 52 -5.27 3.47 5.94
N ALA A 53 -4.59 2.38 5.60
CA ALA A 53 -3.48 1.86 6.41
C ALA A 53 -2.29 2.83 6.46
N LEU A 54 -1.94 3.46 5.33
CA LEU A 54 -0.88 4.47 5.27
C LEU A 54 -1.24 5.73 6.08
N PHE A 55 -2.50 6.15 6.03
CA PHE A 55 -3.02 7.26 6.83
C PHE A 55 -2.86 6.98 8.33
N GLU A 56 -3.25 5.80 8.81
CA GLU A 56 -3.08 5.44 10.23
C GLU A 56 -1.61 5.47 10.65
N SER A 57 -0.68 5.00 9.79
CA SER A 57 0.76 5.10 10.08
C SER A 57 1.23 6.56 10.21
N TYR A 58 0.79 7.46 9.32
CA TYR A 58 1.17 8.88 9.43
C TYR A 58 0.48 9.59 10.58
N LYS A 59 -0.76 9.21 10.90
CA LYS A 59 -1.49 9.73 12.06
C LYS A 59 -0.74 9.39 13.36
N GLY A 60 -0.30 8.14 13.53
CA GLY A 60 0.53 7.75 14.67
C GLY A 60 1.82 8.57 14.77
N LEU A 61 2.51 8.80 13.65
CA LEU A 61 3.70 9.66 13.63
C LEU A 61 3.39 11.10 14.08
N LEU A 62 2.26 11.67 13.64
CA LEU A 62 1.83 13.01 14.06
C LEU A 62 1.50 13.07 15.55
N GLU A 63 0.82 12.04 16.07
CA GLU A 63 0.49 11.91 17.50
C GLU A 63 1.77 11.79 18.36
N ASP A 64 2.81 11.14 17.84
CA ASP A 64 4.14 11.05 18.46
C ASP A 64 5.00 12.32 18.29
N GLY A 65 4.45 13.37 17.67
CA GLY A 65 5.11 14.66 17.50
C GLY A 65 6.03 14.77 16.28
N ARG A 66 6.07 13.75 15.40
CA ARG A 66 6.80 13.83 14.13
C ARG A 66 5.91 14.48 13.06
N SER A 67 6.36 15.59 12.51
CA SER A 67 5.68 16.22 11.37
C SER A 67 5.73 15.35 10.11
N VAL A 68 4.66 15.40 9.33
CA VAL A 68 4.51 14.70 8.05
C VAL A 68 4.18 15.71 6.96
N THR A 69 4.89 15.65 5.85
CA THR A 69 4.69 16.55 4.71
C THR A 69 4.00 15.87 3.53
N GLY A 70 3.26 16.64 2.72
CA GLY A 70 2.65 16.11 1.49
C GLY A 70 3.68 15.48 0.53
N LYS A 71 4.91 16.01 0.48
CA LYS A 71 6.00 15.44 -0.33
C LYS A 71 6.44 14.05 0.15
N GLU A 72 6.46 13.81 1.46
CA GLU A 72 6.76 12.49 2.01
C GLU A 72 5.66 11.48 1.66
N ILE A 73 4.39 11.89 1.79
CA ILE A 73 3.24 11.07 1.44
C ILE A 73 3.29 10.68 -0.05
N GLU A 74 3.53 11.65 -0.94
CA GLU A 74 3.63 11.41 -2.38
C GLU A 74 4.80 10.47 -2.73
N ARG A 75 5.97 10.68 -2.12
CA ARG A 75 7.14 9.81 -2.27
C ARG A 75 6.82 8.38 -1.85
N ASP A 76 6.18 8.20 -0.71
CA ASP A 76 5.94 6.88 -0.14
C ASP A 76 4.81 6.15 -0.88
N ALA A 77 3.76 6.85 -1.30
CA ALA A 77 2.76 6.30 -2.21
C ALA A 77 3.38 5.86 -3.55
N THR A 78 4.29 6.67 -4.11
CA THR A 78 5.02 6.33 -5.35
C THR A 78 5.88 5.08 -5.18
N LYS A 79 6.58 4.95 -4.03
CA LYS A 79 7.34 3.75 -3.69
C LYS A 79 6.45 2.51 -3.65
N LEU A 80 5.36 2.56 -2.88
CA LEU A 80 4.45 1.43 -2.68
C LEU A 80 3.83 0.94 -4.00
N PHE A 81 3.38 1.84 -4.87
CA PHE A 81 2.63 1.47 -6.08
C PHE A 81 3.49 1.29 -7.34
N SER A 82 4.78 1.67 -7.33
CA SER A 82 5.63 1.52 -8.51
C SER A 82 7.12 1.42 -8.19
N GLY A 83 7.63 2.35 -7.38
CA GLY A 83 9.06 2.53 -7.15
C GLY A 83 9.75 1.30 -6.56
N ASN A 84 9.14 0.65 -5.57
CA ASN A 84 9.71 -0.52 -4.90
C ASN A 84 9.93 -1.68 -5.88
N PHE A 85 8.94 -1.98 -6.73
CA PHE A 85 9.06 -3.02 -7.75
C PHE A 85 10.15 -2.69 -8.77
N ARG A 86 10.09 -1.49 -9.36
CA ARG A 86 11.03 -1.05 -10.39
C ARG A 86 12.48 -1.07 -9.89
N ASN A 87 12.72 -0.58 -8.68
CA ASN A 87 14.05 -0.55 -8.08
C ASN A 87 14.57 -1.95 -7.72
N TRP A 88 13.68 -2.90 -7.43
CA TRP A 88 14.07 -4.26 -7.11
C TRP A 88 14.44 -5.07 -8.35
N VAL A 89 13.67 -4.97 -9.45
CA VAL A 89 13.93 -5.73 -10.69
C VAL A 89 15.01 -5.13 -11.60
N ALA A 90 15.35 -3.85 -11.42
CA ALA A 90 16.39 -3.19 -12.22
C ALA A 90 17.83 -3.50 -11.76
N LYS A 91 17.98 -4.35 -10.75
CA LYS A 91 19.27 -4.88 -10.28
C LYS A 91 19.54 -6.23 -10.91
#